data_AF-A0A2V2W7Y1-F1
#
_entry.id   AF-A0A2V2W7Y1-F1
#
_cell.length_a   1.000
_cell.length_b   1.000
_cell.length_c   1.000
_cell.angle_alpha   90.00
_cell.angle_beta   90.00
_cell.angle_gamma   90.00
#
_symmetry.space_group_name_H-M   'P 1'
#
loop_
_entity.id
_entity.type
_entity.pdbx_description
1 polymer ?
#
loop_
_entity_poly.entity_id
_entity_poly.type
_entity_poly.pdbx_seq_one_letter_code
_entity_poly.pdbx_strand_id
1 'polypeptide(L)'
;MPGKRKRVHGDDNAECQASAVPQGDCQTRARLESDDETDQPAATHIRVEETRRTKWTLDNWLDKVLLEEKKRTMEMRLNDFLRNYFDGRGVEEFNGYVYMEEFLGSPNKFIQDEVLLDAIKASPSYQELKKEREEFYMPLGALNKLSHERPLTLRHWRDFKKKDTVIPLAMAQINTAYSYVLREERWEAEEKARRERKELGIDVSTRIKYAVFKGRVRVDKMKLNEFLTMELDGRGALDANRDVLLEEFLKDPKKHICGAGVLGEMQTSDRYKRMERTVRDEIDMEEDVRRLHEAGVDNLLKWLVAAAEVTASVHEITKRFLDAAFDEARNPKKSSAPR
;
A
#
# COMPACT_ATOMS: atom_id res chain seq x y z
N MET A 1 -55.55 -26.00 -31.24
CA MET A 1 -55.31 -27.18 -32.11
C MET A 1 -56.31 -27.10 -33.25
N PRO A 2 -55.97 -27.44 -34.51
CA PRO A 2 -54.89 -28.31 -35.01
C PRO A 2 -53.85 -27.51 -35.85
N GLY A 3 -52.72 -28.02 -36.37
CA GLY A 3 -52.12 -29.36 -36.38
C GLY A 3 -51.09 -29.48 -37.52
N LYS A 4 -49.79 -29.36 -37.18
CA LYS A 4 -48.61 -30.17 -37.58
C LYS A 4 -48.40 -30.71 -39.04
N ARG A 5 -47.10 -30.65 -39.44
CA ARG A 5 -46.26 -31.55 -40.32
C ARG A 5 -46.12 -31.13 -41.80
N LYS A 6 -45.03 -31.34 -42.56
CA LYS A 6 -43.67 -31.95 -42.44
C LYS A 6 -42.93 -31.81 -43.80
N ARG A 7 -41.57 -31.70 -43.80
CA ARG A 7 -40.56 -32.39 -44.67
C ARG A 7 -40.58 -32.15 -46.21
N VAL A 8 -39.53 -32.28 -47.05
CA VAL A 8 -38.13 -32.77 -47.02
C VAL A 8 -37.46 -32.45 -48.39
N HIS A 9 -36.11 -32.39 -48.40
CA HIS A 9 -35.10 -32.56 -49.49
C HIS A 9 -35.30 -32.05 -50.92
N GLY A 10 -34.21 -31.46 -51.43
CA GLY A 10 -33.61 -31.80 -52.72
C GLY A 10 -32.09 -31.73 -52.58
N ASP A 11 -31.43 -32.87 -52.75
CA ASP A 11 -29.98 -33.01 -52.96
C ASP A 11 -29.70 -33.11 -54.48
N ASP A 12 -28.41 -33.08 -54.81
CA ASP A 12 -27.75 -33.68 -55.98
C ASP A 12 -27.15 -32.74 -57.05
N ASN A 13 -25.84 -32.55 -56.86
CA ASN A 13 -24.78 -33.11 -57.71
C ASN A 13 -24.13 -32.31 -58.85
N ALA A 14 -22.80 -32.30 -58.71
CA ALA A 14 -21.78 -32.68 -59.70
C ALA A 14 -21.20 -31.59 -60.63
N GLU A 15 -20.06 -31.09 -60.13
CA GLU A 15 -18.82 -30.68 -60.80
C GLU A 15 -18.59 -31.09 -62.26
N CYS A 16 -18.02 -30.17 -63.07
CA CYS A 16 -16.67 -30.32 -63.63
C CYS A 16 -16.18 -29.11 -64.47
N GLN A 17 -14.93 -28.69 -64.18
CA GLN A 17 -13.83 -28.31 -65.11
C GLN A 17 -13.68 -26.84 -65.63
N ALA A 18 -12.77 -26.14 -64.95
CA ALA A 18 -11.54 -25.44 -65.41
C ALA A 18 -11.56 -24.31 -66.47
N SER A 19 -11.08 -23.10 -66.09
CA SER A 19 -9.86 -22.45 -66.64
C SER A 19 -9.57 -21.04 -66.02
N ALA A 20 -8.36 -20.88 -65.47
CA ALA A 20 -7.51 -19.68 -65.28
C ALA A 20 -8.06 -18.24 -64.98
N VAL A 21 -8.02 -17.84 -63.69
CA VAL A 21 -7.25 -16.72 -63.03
C VAL A 21 -6.91 -15.46 -63.90
N PRO A 22 -7.09 -14.19 -63.42
CA PRO A 22 -6.36 -13.75 -62.22
C PRO A 22 -6.97 -12.75 -61.22
N GLN A 23 -6.36 -12.85 -60.03
CA GLN A 23 -6.05 -11.81 -59.04
C GLN A 23 -7.12 -11.41 -58.01
N GLY A 24 -6.90 -11.94 -56.81
CA GLY A 24 -7.50 -11.52 -55.55
C GLY A 24 -6.99 -12.45 -54.46
N ASP A 25 -5.68 -12.40 -54.21
CA ASP A 25 -4.97 -13.29 -53.31
C ASP A 25 -5.54 -13.30 -51.88
N CYS A 26 -5.71 -14.53 -51.40
CA CYS A 26 -5.54 -14.98 -50.00
C CYS A 26 -6.58 -14.47 -48.98
N GLN A 27 -7.71 -15.14 -48.72
CA GLN A 27 -7.84 -16.48 -48.08
C GLN A 27 -6.81 -16.68 -46.95
N THR A 28 -7.15 -17.02 -45.72
CA THR A 28 -7.76 -18.28 -45.25
C THR A 28 -7.81 -18.11 -43.70
N ARG A 29 -8.69 -18.66 -42.85
CA ARG A 29 -9.21 -20.03 -42.78
C ARG A 29 -10.21 -20.11 -41.62
N ALA A 30 -11.32 -20.80 -41.86
CA ALA A 30 -12.27 -21.24 -40.84
C ALA A 30 -11.70 -22.41 -40.00
N ARG A 31 -12.07 -22.49 -38.71
CA ARG A 31 -12.83 -23.62 -38.12
C ARG A 31 -12.95 -23.54 -36.59
N LEU A 32 -14.20 -23.70 -36.15
CA LEU A 32 -14.74 -24.56 -35.08
C LEU A 32 -14.06 -24.63 -33.70
N GLU A 33 -14.87 -24.19 -32.74
CA GLU A 33 -15.05 -24.60 -31.35
C GLU A 33 -14.49 -25.97 -30.94
N SER A 34 -13.72 -25.94 -29.86
CA SER A 34 -13.69 -26.98 -28.82
C SER A 34 -13.39 -26.30 -27.49
N ASP A 35 -14.24 -26.58 -26.50
CA ASP A 35 -14.14 -26.12 -25.11
C ASP A 35 -12.77 -26.40 -24.48
N ASP A 36 -12.25 -25.45 -23.72
CA ASP A 36 -11.53 -25.80 -22.49
C ASP A 36 -11.61 -24.65 -21.48
N GLU A 37 -12.03 -25.02 -20.27
CA GLU A 37 -11.99 -24.20 -19.07
C GLU A 37 -10.62 -23.57 -18.89
N THR A 38 -10.58 -22.26 -18.68
CA THR A 38 -9.41 -21.64 -18.06
C THR A 38 -9.89 -20.61 -17.06
N ASP A 39 -10.03 -21.08 -15.82
CA ASP A 39 -9.99 -20.27 -14.61
C ASP A 39 -8.74 -19.39 -14.63
N GLN A 40 -8.89 -18.14 -15.07
CA GLN A 40 -7.92 -17.10 -14.79
C GLN A 40 -8.23 -16.52 -13.41
N PRO A 41 -7.33 -16.64 -12.41
CA PRO A 41 -7.56 -16.01 -11.13
C PRO A 41 -7.42 -14.49 -11.28
N ALA A 42 -8.50 -13.80 -10.94
CA ALA A 42 -8.55 -12.36 -10.72
C ALA A 42 -7.65 -11.98 -9.53
N ALA A 43 -6.34 -11.90 -9.75
CA ALA A 43 -5.38 -11.45 -8.74
C ALA A 43 -4.16 -10.79 -9.39
N THR A 44 -4.40 -9.88 -10.34
CA THR A 44 -3.33 -9.01 -10.87
C THR A 44 -3.83 -7.57 -10.99
N HIS A 45 -4.23 -6.98 -9.88
CA HIS A 45 -4.29 -5.52 -9.77
C HIS A 45 -3.47 -5.11 -8.55
N ILE A 46 -2.63 -4.09 -8.75
CA ILE A 46 -1.59 -3.54 -7.85
C ILE A 46 -0.23 -4.26 -7.97
N ARG A 47 0.26 -4.38 -9.19
CA ARG A 47 1.70 -4.60 -9.47
C ARG A 47 2.10 -3.88 -10.75
N VAL A 48 1.88 -2.57 -10.77
CA VAL A 48 2.44 -1.67 -11.79
C VAL A 48 2.90 -0.40 -11.05
N GLU A 49 4.17 -0.07 -11.23
CA GLU A 49 4.91 1.12 -10.74
C GLU A 49 5.51 1.13 -9.32
N GLU A 50 6.23 0.07 -8.95
CA GLU A 50 7.28 0.12 -7.91
C GLU A 50 8.70 0.22 -8.52
N THR A 51 8.85 1.02 -9.57
CA THR A 51 10.16 1.21 -10.21
C THR A 51 10.99 2.20 -9.37
N ARG A 52 11.77 1.65 -8.41
CA ARG A 52 12.81 2.31 -7.59
C ARG A 52 12.36 3.24 -6.43
N ARG A 53 11.48 2.77 -5.54
CA ARG A 53 11.37 3.40 -4.19
C ARG A 53 12.47 2.86 -3.29
N THR A 54 13.30 3.76 -2.78
CA THR A 54 14.43 3.47 -1.90
C THR A 54 13.93 2.81 -0.60
N LYS A 55 14.61 1.75 -0.13
CA LYS A 55 14.27 1.06 1.13
C LYS A 55 14.65 1.98 2.31
N TRP A 56 13.65 2.64 2.89
CA TRP A 56 13.83 3.47 4.09
C TRP A 56 14.30 2.62 5.27
N THR A 57 15.12 3.20 6.16
CA THR A 57 15.49 2.62 7.46
C THR A 57 15.26 3.63 8.57
N LEU A 58 15.15 3.19 9.83
CA LEU A 58 14.95 4.10 10.97
C LEU A 58 16.07 5.15 11.12
N ASP A 59 17.25 4.90 10.56
CA ASP A 59 18.40 5.81 10.62
C ASP A 59 18.40 6.84 9.48
N ASN A 60 17.48 6.73 8.51
CA ASN A 60 17.34 7.74 7.46
C ASN A 60 16.95 9.09 8.07
N TRP A 61 17.62 10.13 7.60
CA TRP A 61 17.36 11.51 7.99
C TRP A 61 16.04 11.98 7.38
N LEU A 62 15.24 12.69 8.18
CA LEU A 62 13.94 13.18 7.76
C LEU A 62 14.05 14.11 6.54
N ASP A 63 15.09 14.93 6.46
CA ASP A 63 15.36 15.76 5.28
C ASP A 63 15.49 14.93 4.01
N LYS A 64 16.20 13.78 4.08
CA LYS A 64 16.33 12.86 2.94
C LYS A 64 14.99 12.23 2.57
N VAL A 65 14.17 11.89 3.57
CA VAL A 65 12.80 11.38 3.35
C VAL A 65 11.95 12.38 2.57
N LEU A 66 12.04 13.67 2.92
CA LEU A 66 11.34 14.73 2.21
C LEU A 66 11.90 14.94 0.79
N LEU A 67 13.23 14.81 0.62
CA LEU A 67 13.92 15.05 -0.65
C LEU A 67 13.71 13.98 -1.73
N GLU A 68 13.54 12.72 -1.34
CA GLU A 68 13.66 11.57 -2.25
C GLU A 68 12.44 11.38 -3.16
N GLU A 69 11.26 11.86 -2.76
CA GLU A 69 10.02 11.61 -3.51
C GLU A 69 9.79 12.59 -4.68
N LYS A 70 10.49 13.75 -4.73
CA LYS A 70 10.15 14.83 -5.69
C LYS A 70 11.32 15.59 -6.33
N LYS A 71 12.51 15.00 -6.43
CA LYS A 71 13.66 15.70 -7.04
C LYS A 71 13.52 15.98 -8.55
N ARG A 72 12.56 15.37 -9.25
CA ARG A 72 12.52 15.38 -10.72
C ARG A 72 11.92 16.65 -11.36
N THR A 73 11.02 17.37 -10.69
CA THR A 73 10.34 18.53 -11.32
C THR A 73 11.18 19.83 -11.27
N MET A 74 12.09 19.95 -10.30
CA MET A 74 12.89 21.17 -10.07
C MET A 74 14.25 21.19 -10.79
N GLU A 75 14.60 20.11 -11.50
CA GLU A 75 15.83 20.02 -12.30
C GLU A 75 15.75 20.77 -13.64
N MET A 76 14.62 21.42 -13.95
CA MET A 76 14.50 22.29 -15.13
C MET A 76 15.42 23.50 -15.01
N ARG A 77 16.19 23.80 -16.06
CA ARG A 77 17.04 25.00 -16.11
C ARG A 77 16.21 26.25 -16.38
N LEU A 78 16.64 27.38 -15.83
CA LEU A 78 16.01 28.69 -16.02
C LEU A 78 15.95 29.05 -17.51
N ASN A 79 17.04 28.89 -18.24
CA ASN A 79 17.06 29.19 -19.68
C ASN A 79 16.12 28.30 -20.49
N ASP A 80 15.94 27.04 -20.10
CA ASP A 80 14.99 26.14 -20.75
C ASP A 80 13.55 26.59 -20.48
N PHE A 81 13.25 26.98 -19.23
CA PHE A 81 11.96 27.58 -18.86
C PHE A 81 11.67 28.86 -19.66
N LEU A 82 12.63 29.78 -19.77
CA LEU A 82 12.45 31.04 -20.50
C LEU A 82 12.25 30.81 -22.01
N ARG A 83 12.95 29.84 -22.60
CA ARG A 83 12.75 29.43 -24.01
C ARG A 83 11.37 28.84 -24.24
N ASN A 84 10.89 28.01 -23.31
CA ASN A 84 9.62 27.30 -23.46
C ASN A 84 8.38 28.18 -23.19
N TYR A 85 8.46 29.14 -22.27
CA TYR A 85 7.30 29.90 -21.79
C TYR A 85 7.36 31.41 -22.11
N PHE A 86 8.52 31.96 -22.48
CA PHE A 86 8.73 33.40 -22.68
C PHE A 86 9.45 33.74 -23.98
N ASP A 87 9.40 32.85 -24.99
CA ASP A 87 10.04 33.02 -26.31
C ASP A 87 11.55 33.28 -26.24
N GLY A 88 12.20 32.86 -25.15
CA GLY A 88 13.61 33.12 -24.89
C GLY A 88 13.93 34.54 -24.40
N ARG A 89 12.93 35.37 -24.07
CA ARG A 89 13.17 36.66 -23.39
C ARG A 89 13.84 36.41 -22.03
N GLY A 90 14.89 37.19 -21.75
CA GLY A 90 15.69 37.09 -20.51
C GLY A 90 16.68 35.92 -20.48
N VAL A 91 16.84 35.17 -21.57
CA VAL A 91 17.87 34.12 -21.66
C VAL A 91 19.25 34.76 -21.73
N GLU A 92 20.11 34.41 -20.78
CA GLU A 92 21.48 34.90 -20.69
C GLU A 92 22.46 33.74 -20.54
N GLU A 93 23.66 33.89 -21.11
CA GLU A 93 24.68 32.83 -21.11
C GLU A 93 25.11 32.43 -19.69
N PHE A 94 25.22 33.40 -18.78
CA PHE A 94 25.58 33.15 -17.39
C PHE A 94 24.47 32.45 -16.58
N ASN A 95 23.23 32.47 -17.06
CA ASN A 95 22.10 31.74 -16.48
C ASN A 95 21.99 30.29 -17.01
N GLY A 96 22.91 29.84 -17.88
CA GLY A 96 22.87 28.52 -18.53
C GLY A 96 22.96 27.31 -17.59
N TYR A 97 23.44 27.52 -16.36
CA TYR A 97 23.54 26.50 -15.32
C TYR A 97 22.57 26.73 -14.14
N VAL A 98 21.77 27.80 -14.20
CA VAL A 98 20.83 28.13 -13.12
C VAL A 98 19.61 27.23 -13.26
N TYR A 99 19.29 26.52 -12.18
CA TYR A 99 18.06 25.73 -12.09
C TYR A 99 16.89 26.59 -11.62
N MET A 100 15.67 26.20 -11.98
CA MET A 100 14.45 26.89 -11.53
C MET A 100 14.36 26.95 -10.01
N GLU A 101 14.91 25.97 -9.29
CA GLU A 101 14.99 26.00 -7.83
C GLU A 101 15.71 27.26 -7.30
N GLU A 102 16.89 27.58 -7.86
CA GLU A 102 17.69 28.72 -7.43
C GLU A 102 17.02 30.04 -7.85
N PHE A 103 16.46 30.07 -9.06
CA PHE A 103 15.71 31.21 -9.56
C PHE A 103 14.50 31.54 -8.67
N LEU A 104 13.69 30.55 -8.31
CA LEU A 104 12.51 30.73 -7.46
C LEU A 104 12.85 31.23 -6.05
N GLY A 105 14.06 30.93 -5.55
CA GLY A 105 14.54 31.43 -4.26
C GLY A 105 14.87 32.92 -4.29
N SER A 106 15.47 33.38 -5.38
CA SER A 106 15.95 34.77 -5.53
C SER A 106 15.82 35.28 -6.97
N PRO A 107 14.59 35.51 -7.50
CA PRO A 107 14.40 35.79 -8.93
C PRO A 107 15.13 37.06 -9.39
N ASN A 108 15.14 38.09 -8.54
CA ASN A 108 15.77 39.39 -8.80
C ASN A 108 17.30 39.29 -8.96
N LYS A 109 17.94 38.18 -8.55
CA LYS A 109 19.38 37.94 -8.75
C LYS A 109 19.71 37.62 -10.21
N PHE A 110 18.75 37.06 -10.95
CA PHE A 110 18.96 36.50 -12.29
C PHE A 110 18.29 37.32 -13.39
N ILE A 111 17.17 37.98 -13.10
CA ILE A 111 16.45 38.84 -14.04
C ILE A 111 16.31 40.22 -13.42
N GLN A 112 16.97 41.20 -14.02
CA GLN A 112 16.93 42.60 -13.58
C GLN A 112 15.79 43.39 -14.23
N ASP A 113 15.29 42.93 -15.39
CA ASP A 113 14.13 43.52 -16.05
C ASP A 113 12.87 43.27 -15.20
N GLU A 114 12.42 44.31 -14.50
CA GLU A 114 11.28 44.25 -13.59
C GLU A 114 9.97 43.88 -14.33
N VAL A 115 9.79 44.36 -15.56
CA VAL A 115 8.58 44.10 -16.36
C VAL A 115 8.53 42.63 -16.78
N LEU A 116 9.65 42.10 -17.26
CA LEU A 116 9.76 40.68 -17.60
C LEU A 116 9.59 39.82 -16.36
N LEU A 117 10.20 40.21 -15.24
CA LEU A 117 10.13 39.46 -14.00
C LEU A 117 8.70 39.40 -13.42
N ASP A 118 7.96 40.50 -13.50
CA ASP A 118 6.56 40.54 -13.09
C ASP A 118 5.67 39.67 -13.99
N ALA A 119 5.92 39.69 -15.31
CA ALA A 119 5.25 38.78 -16.23
C ALA A 119 5.56 37.30 -15.94
N ILE A 120 6.82 36.99 -15.60
CA ILE A 120 7.22 35.64 -15.18
C ILE A 120 6.50 35.23 -13.90
N LYS A 121 6.52 36.09 -12.87
CA LYS A 121 5.85 35.83 -11.59
C LYS A 121 4.35 35.66 -11.77
N ALA A 122 3.71 36.37 -12.70
CA ALA A 122 2.28 36.23 -12.97
C ALA A 122 1.91 34.95 -13.76
N SER A 123 2.88 34.25 -14.35
CA SER A 123 2.59 33.11 -15.22
C SER A 123 2.13 31.85 -14.46
N PRO A 124 1.19 31.06 -15.02
CA PRO A 124 0.75 29.80 -14.40
C PRO A 124 1.90 28.83 -14.13
N SER A 125 2.80 28.63 -15.09
CA SER A 125 3.94 27.71 -14.97
C SER A 125 4.89 28.11 -13.83
N TYR A 126 5.13 29.40 -13.62
CA TYR A 126 5.92 29.87 -12.48
C TYR A 126 5.18 29.63 -11.15
N GLN A 127 3.88 29.90 -11.09
CA GLN A 127 3.08 29.69 -9.88
C GLN A 127 3.00 28.22 -9.47
N GLU A 128 2.88 27.31 -10.43
CA GLU A 128 2.92 25.87 -10.18
C GLU A 128 4.26 25.43 -9.59
N LEU A 129 5.38 25.82 -10.21
CA LEU A 129 6.72 25.51 -9.73
C LEU A 129 7.01 26.17 -8.38
N LYS A 130 6.53 27.39 -8.17
CA LYS A 130 6.65 28.10 -6.90
C LYS A 130 5.86 27.39 -5.80
N LYS A 131 4.63 26.97 -6.08
CA LYS A 131 3.81 26.21 -5.14
C LYS A 131 4.46 24.86 -4.81
N GLU A 132 4.97 24.15 -5.81
CA GLU A 132 5.70 22.89 -5.59
C GLU A 132 6.97 23.12 -4.74
N ARG A 133 7.71 24.22 -4.99
CA ARG A 133 8.86 24.63 -4.19
C ARG A 133 8.47 24.95 -2.76
N GLU A 134 7.40 25.70 -2.55
CA GLU A 134 6.90 26.03 -1.21
C GLU A 134 6.44 24.78 -0.48
N GLU A 135 5.70 23.89 -1.14
CA GLU A 135 5.29 22.59 -0.61
C GLU A 135 6.49 21.71 -0.17
N PHE A 136 7.64 21.82 -0.85
CA PHE A 136 8.81 20.98 -0.61
C PHE A 136 9.87 21.58 0.33
N TYR A 137 10.22 22.85 0.13
CA TYR A 137 11.31 23.52 0.86
C TYR A 137 10.84 24.22 2.14
N MET A 138 9.57 24.67 2.22
CA MET A 138 9.07 25.24 3.48
C MET A 138 9.10 24.22 4.62
N PRO A 139 8.71 22.94 4.41
CA PRO A 139 8.79 21.97 5.48
C PRO A 139 10.22 21.64 5.89
N LEU A 140 11.16 21.61 4.93
CA LEU A 140 12.59 21.41 5.20
C LEU A 140 13.16 22.55 6.05
N GLY A 141 12.81 23.80 5.70
CA GLY A 141 13.20 24.97 6.48
C GLY A 141 12.59 24.99 7.89
N ALA A 142 11.34 24.55 8.03
CA ALA A 142 10.70 24.39 9.33
C ALA A 142 11.39 23.28 10.16
N LEU A 143 11.70 22.14 9.56
CA LEU A 143 12.36 21.03 10.24
C LEU A 143 13.78 21.38 10.68
N ASN A 144 14.54 22.07 9.84
CA ASN A 144 15.87 22.59 10.17
C ASN A 144 15.85 23.62 11.31
N LYS A 145 14.79 24.42 11.42
CA LYS A 145 14.61 25.32 12.58
C LYS A 145 14.29 24.56 13.86
N LEU A 146 13.67 23.39 13.74
CA LEU A 146 13.31 22.52 14.87
C LEU A 146 14.49 21.65 15.32
N SER A 147 15.45 21.35 14.44
CA SER A 147 16.69 20.66 14.77
C SER A 147 17.78 21.66 15.19
N HIS A 148 17.76 22.08 16.46
CA HIS A 148 18.70 23.09 16.97
C HIS A 148 20.19 22.69 16.97
N GLU A 149 20.57 21.47 16.55
CA GLU A 149 21.98 21.01 16.55
C GLU A 149 22.21 19.65 15.85
N ARG A 150 21.18 18.83 15.61
CA ARG A 150 21.33 17.48 15.01
C ARG A 150 20.22 17.13 14.01
N PRO A 151 20.55 16.49 12.87
CA PRO A 151 19.55 15.96 11.94
C PRO A 151 18.59 14.98 12.64
N LEU A 152 17.30 15.22 12.49
CA LEU A 152 16.28 14.28 12.96
C LEU A 152 16.24 13.07 12.03
N THR A 153 16.07 11.88 12.61
CA THR A 153 15.93 10.62 11.86
C THR A 153 14.51 10.07 12.03
N LEU A 154 14.15 9.09 11.20
CA LEU A 154 12.89 8.37 11.35
C LEU A 154 12.76 7.73 12.75
N ARG A 155 13.85 7.27 13.37
CA ARG A 155 13.84 6.78 14.76
C ARG A 155 13.41 7.87 15.75
N HIS A 156 13.94 9.08 15.60
CA HIS A 156 13.60 10.21 16.46
C HIS A 156 12.17 10.72 16.25
N TRP A 157 11.61 10.50 15.06
CA TRP A 157 10.25 10.95 14.73
C TRP A 157 9.20 10.40 15.69
N ARG A 158 9.35 9.18 16.20
CA ARG A 158 8.41 8.58 17.18
C ARG A 158 8.17 9.48 18.38
N ASP A 159 9.26 9.92 19.01
CA ASP A 159 9.27 10.65 20.28
C ASP A 159 9.38 12.17 20.07
N PHE A 160 9.24 12.63 18.82
CA PHE A 160 9.28 14.04 18.48
C PHE A 160 8.03 14.75 19.01
N LYS A 161 8.22 15.67 19.97
CA LYS A 161 7.10 16.32 20.69
C LYS A 161 6.42 17.44 19.91
N LYS A 162 7.14 18.14 19.03
CA LYS A 162 6.66 19.33 18.32
C LYS A 162 6.10 18.98 16.93
N LYS A 163 5.43 17.83 16.79
CA LYS A 163 4.88 17.39 15.50
C LYS A 163 3.89 18.40 14.94
N ASP A 164 3.07 18.99 15.81
CA ASP A 164 2.12 20.07 15.50
C ASP A 164 2.74 21.30 14.83
N THR A 165 4.04 21.54 15.02
CA THR A 165 4.78 22.63 14.36
C THR A 165 5.30 22.28 12.97
N VAL A 166 5.24 21.00 12.58
CA VAL A 166 5.67 20.51 11.26
C VAL A 166 4.56 20.75 10.25
N ILE A 167 4.93 21.21 9.05
CA ILE A 167 3.98 21.44 7.96
C ILE A 167 3.24 20.12 7.64
N PRO A 168 1.90 20.14 7.51
CA PRO A 168 1.10 18.91 7.34
C PRO A 168 1.57 17.99 6.21
N LEU A 169 2.02 18.56 5.09
CA LEU A 169 2.51 17.78 3.94
C LEU A 169 3.77 16.98 4.29
N ALA A 170 4.76 17.60 4.93
CA ALA A 170 5.96 16.89 5.36
C ALA A 170 5.68 15.89 6.47
N MET A 171 4.77 16.23 7.38
CA MET A 171 4.32 15.29 8.41
C MET A 171 3.77 14.01 7.75
N ALA A 172 2.91 14.16 6.73
CA ALA A 172 2.34 13.03 5.99
C ALA A 172 3.42 12.20 5.26
N GLN A 173 4.41 12.85 4.64
CA GLN A 173 5.52 12.15 3.98
C GLN A 173 6.40 11.39 4.98
N ILE A 174 6.77 12.04 6.08
CA ILE A 174 7.57 11.42 7.15
C ILE A 174 6.80 10.25 7.77
N ASN A 175 5.51 10.42 8.06
CA ASN A 175 4.66 9.33 8.56
C ASN A 175 4.58 8.19 7.55
N THR A 176 4.45 8.47 6.25
CA THR A 176 4.42 7.44 5.20
C THR A 176 5.70 6.62 5.17
N ALA A 177 6.86 7.27 5.21
CA ALA A 177 8.14 6.59 5.27
C ALA A 177 8.32 5.82 6.59
N TYR A 178 7.99 6.43 7.72
CA TYR A 178 8.04 5.80 9.03
C TYR A 178 7.17 4.53 9.09
N SER A 179 5.95 4.59 8.55
CA SER A 179 5.03 3.47 8.48
C SER A 179 5.51 2.35 7.58
N TYR A 180 6.17 2.69 6.47
CA TYR A 180 6.82 1.71 5.60
C TYR A 180 7.91 0.95 6.38
N VAL A 181 8.81 1.67 7.05
CA VAL A 181 9.89 1.04 7.85
C VAL A 181 9.33 0.12 8.94
N LEU A 182 8.32 0.57 9.70
CA LEU A 182 7.72 -0.26 10.75
C LEU A 182 6.98 -1.50 10.20
N ARG A 183 6.40 -1.42 9.00
CA ARG A 183 5.81 -2.59 8.34
C ARG A 183 6.89 -3.57 7.89
N GLU A 184 7.96 -3.08 7.28
CA GLU A 184 9.08 -3.91 6.83
C GLU A 184 9.77 -4.60 8.02
N GLU A 185 10.06 -3.87 9.10
CA GLU A 185 10.67 -4.46 10.31
C GLU A 185 9.77 -5.55 10.92
N ARG A 186 8.44 -5.33 10.95
CA ARG A 186 7.49 -6.37 11.37
C ARG A 186 7.53 -7.59 10.46
N TRP A 187 7.52 -7.38 9.15
CA TRP A 187 7.54 -8.45 8.17
C TRP A 187 8.84 -9.25 8.25
N GLU A 188 9.99 -8.58 8.39
CA GLU A 188 11.29 -9.23 8.57
C GLU A 188 11.34 -10.04 9.88
N ALA A 189 10.78 -9.51 10.98
CA ALA A 189 10.68 -10.23 12.24
C ALA A 189 9.77 -11.47 12.13
N GLU A 190 8.63 -11.34 11.46
CA GLU A 190 7.71 -12.45 11.18
C GLU A 190 8.39 -13.53 10.33
N GLU A 191 9.04 -13.14 9.25
CA GLU A 191 9.72 -14.04 8.32
C GLU A 191 10.92 -14.73 8.96
N LYS A 192 11.64 -14.03 9.86
CA LYS A 192 12.71 -14.61 10.68
C LYS A 192 12.15 -15.62 11.68
N ALA A 193 11.11 -15.27 12.43
CA ALA A 193 10.46 -16.20 13.37
C ALA A 193 9.90 -17.43 12.65
N ARG A 194 9.36 -17.25 11.43
CA ARG A 194 8.89 -18.33 10.56
C ARG A 194 10.05 -19.25 10.14
N ARG A 195 11.21 -18.70 9.82
CA ARG A 195 12.42 -19.47 9.46
C ARG A 195 12.98 -20.25 10.64
N GLU A 196 13.19 -19.59 11.79
CA GLU A 196 13.68 -20.23 13.02
C GLU A 196 12.77 -21.38 13.46
N ARG A 197 11.45 -21.21 13.37
CA ARG A 197 10.51 -22.29 13.72
C ARG A 197 10.54 -23.47 12.76
N LYS A 198 10.77 -23.24 11.45
CA LYS A 198 10.98 -24.33 10.48
C LYS A 198 12.28 -25.09 10.78
N GLU A 199 13.34 -24.38 11.15
CA GLU A 199 14.63 -24.99 11.52
C GLU A 199 14.55 -25.82 12.80
N LEU A 200 13.73 -25.39 13.78
CA LEU A 200 13.51 -26.14 15.02
C LEU A 200 12.68 -27.43 14.83
N GLY A 201 12.24 -27.76 13.61
CA GLY A 201 11.47 -28.97 13.33
C GLY A 201 10.16 -29.05 14.11
N ILE A 202 9.69 -27.94 14.69
CA ILE A 202 8.38 -27.88 15.27
C ILE A 202 7.44 -28.05 14.09
N ASP A 203 6.75 -29.18 14.01
CA ASP A 203 5.63 -29.34 13.08
C ASP A 203 4.47 -28.46 13.57
N VAL A 204 4.68 -27.14 13.49
CA VAL A 204 3.71 -26.12 13.88
C VAL A 204 2.48 -26.18 12.96
N SER A 205 2.60 -26.83 11.80
CA SER A 205 1.52 -26.96 10.82
C SER A 205 0.26 -27.54 11.44
N THR A 206 0.38 -28.37 12.49
CA THR A 206 -0.76 -29.01 13.13
C THR A 206 -1.36 -28.23 14.29
N ARG A 207 -0.70 -27.28 14.97
CA ARG A 207 -1.31 -26.62 16.16
C ARG A 207 -2.38 -25.61 15.74
N ILE A 208 -3.57 -25.66 16.35
CA ILE A 208 -4.72 -24.82 15.98
C ILE A 208 -4.40 -23.33 16.04
N LYS A 209 -3.74 -22.84 17.11
CA LYS A 209 -3.35 -21.43 17.22
C LYS A 209 -2.49 -20.98 16.04
N TYR A 210 -1.60 -21.84 15.54
CA TYR A 210 -0.78 -21.52 14.39
C TYR A 210 -1.56 -21.63 13.08
N ALA A 211 -2.42 -22.63 12.92
CA ALA A 211 -3.26 -22.75 11.74
C ALA A 211 -4.16 -21.52 11.54
N VAL A 212 -4.71 -20.98 12.64
CA VAL A 212 -5.57 -19.79 12.63
C VAL A 212 -4.79 -18.51 12.32
N PHE A 213 -3.68 -18.26 13.03
CA PHE A 213 -2.94 -17.00 12.86
C PHE A 213 -1.85 -17.04 11.80
N LYS A 214 -1.46 -18.23 11.32
CA LYS A 214 -0.34 -18.49 10.40
C LYS A 214 0.99 -17.87 10.83
N GLY A 215 1.18 -17.66 12.13
CA GLY A 215 2.37 -16.98 12.65
C GLY A 215 2.41 -15.47 12.38
N ARG A 216 1.33 -14.88 11.85
CA ARG A 216 1.23 -13.44 11.59
C ARG A 216 1.36 -12.63 12.87
N VAL A 217 2.01 -11.48 12.76
CA VAL A 217 1.99 -10.48 13.85
C VAL A 217 0.55 -10.04 14.06
N ARG A 218 0.08 -10.15 15.31
CA ARG A 218 -1.29 -9.84 15.69
C ARG A 218 -1.46 -8.33 15.78
N VAL A 219 -2.42 -7.79 15.03
CA VAL A 219 -2.76 -6.36 15.04
C VAL A 219 -3.42 -5.97 16.37
N ASP A 220 -4.18 -6.87 16.98
CA ASP A 220 -4.83 -6.64 18.29
C ASP A 220 -3.81 -6.30 19.41
N LYS A 221 -2.59 -6.85 19.31
CA LYS A 221 -1.44 -6.61 20.21
C LYS A 221 -0.57 -5.41 19.79
N MET A 222 -0.94 -4.67 18.76
CA MET A 222 -0.24 -3.43 18.40
C MET A 222 -0.56 -2.34 19.42
N LYS A 223 0.43 -1.49 19.70
CA LYS A 223 0.26 -0.32 20.57
C LYS A 223 -0.55 0.77 19.86
N LEU A 224 -1.52 1.37 20.56
CA LEU A 224 -2.39 2.42 20.04
C LEU A 224 -1.57 3.57 19.45
N ASN A 225 -0.63 4.14 20.21
CA ASN A 225 0.18 5.26 19.72
C ASN A 225 1.03 4.91 18.49
N GLU A 226 1.40 3.64 18.33
CA GLU A 226 2.10 3.19 17.12
C GLU A 226 1.17 3.22 15.91
N PHE A 227 -0.04 2.66 16.04
CA PHE A 227 -1.07 2.74 15.02
C PHE A 227 -1.44 4.18 14.66
N LEU A 228 -1.68 5.04 15.66
CA LEU A 228 -2.04 6.44 15.45
C LEU A 228 -0.96 7.18 14.68
N THR A 229 0.30 6.98 15.05
CA THR A 229 1.44 7.58 14.35
C THR A 229 1.54 7.08 12.92
N MET A 230 1.32 5.78 12.70
CA MET A 230 1.51 5.16 11.40
C MET A 230 0.38 5.44 10.40
N GLU A 231 -0.86 5.43 10.88
CA GLU A 231 -2.05 5.38 10.02
C GLU A 231 -2.92 6.62 10.15
N LEU A 232 -2.78 7.40 11.23
CA LEU A 232 -3.64 8.54 11.52
C LEU A 232 -2.84 9.82 11.82
N ASP A 233 -1.64 9.92 11.29
CA ASP A 233 -0.72 11.06 11.41
C ASP A 233 -0.36 11.48 12.84
N GLY A 234 -0.49 10.57 13.80
CA GLY A 234 -0.33 10.86 15.22
C GLY A 234 -1.52 11.61 15.85
N ARG A 235 -2.62 11.81 15.12
CA ARG A 235 -3.83 12.43 15.67
C ARG A 235 -4.36 11.58 16.82
N GLY A 236 -4.61 12.22 17.96
CA GLY A 236 -5.11 11.58 19.17
C GLY A 236 -4.04 10.82 19.99
N ALA A 237 -2.77 10.82 19.57
CA ALA A 237 -1.70 10.21 20.35
C ALA A 237 -1.46 10.99 21.65
N LEU A 238 -1.44 10.28 22.78
CA LEU A 238 -1.18 10.84 24.11
C LEU A 238 -0.10 10.00 24.80
N ASP A 239 0.78 10.63 25.56
CA ASP A 239 1.85 9.92 26.29
C ASP A 239 1.29 8.82 27.20
N ALA A 240 0.11 9.04 27.80
CA ALA A 240 -0.58 8.07 28.65
C ALA A 240 -1.02 6.78 27.92
N ASN A 241 -1.14 6.82 26.58
CA ASN A 241 -1.60 5.69 25.77
C ASN A 241 -0.44 4.88 25.14
N ARG A 242 0.82 5.12 25.54
CA ARG A 242 1.99 4.51 24.89
C ARG A 242 2.01 2.98 24.97
N ASP A 243 1.41 2.42 26.01
CA ASP A 243 1.37 0.97 26.25
C ASP A 243 -0.03 0.35 26.08
N VAL A 244 -1.03 1.15 25.69
CA VAL A 244 -2.39 0.68 25.42
C VAL A 244 -2.38 -0.14 24.12
N LEU A 245 -2.96 -1.33 24.14
CA LEU A 245 -3.10 -2.18 22.95
C LEU A 245 -4.38 -1.86 22.19
N LEU A 246 -4.43 -2.15 20.89
CA LEU A 246 -5.62 -1.93 20.07
C LEU A 246 -6.83 -2.74 20.57
N GLU A 247 -6.61 -3.96 21.08
CA GLU A 247 -7.68 -4.75 21.70
C GLU A 247 -8.29 -4.10 22.94
N GLU A 248 -7.50 -3.36 23.72
CA GLU A 248 -7.96 -2.65 24.91
C GLU A 248 -8.65 -1.36 24.51
N PHE A 249 -8.04 -0.62 23.60
CA PHE A 249 -8.58 0.62 23.05
C PHE A 249 -9.99 0.45 22.49
N LEU A 250 -10.24 -0.62 21.72
CA LEU A 250 -11.54 -0.84 21.09
C LEU A 250 -12.67 -1.16 22.08
N LYS A 251 -12.36 -1.54 23.32
CA LYS A 251 -13.37 -1.75 24.37
C LYS A 251 -13.98 -0.43 24.82
N ASP A 252 -13.17 0.62 24.91
CA ASP A 252 -13.63 1.97 25.27
C ASP A 252 -12.76 3.07 24.63
N PRO A 253 -12.98 3.38 23.33
CA PRO A 253 -12.17 4.38 22.64
C PRO A 253 -12.22 5.78 23.26
N LYS A 254 -13.32 6.13 23.92
CA LYS A 254 -13.55 7.45 24.52
C LYS A 254 -12.65 7.68 25.75
N LYS A 255 -12.27 6.61 26.45
CA LYS A 255 -11.31 6.68 27.57
C LYS A 255 -9.92 7.10 27.12
N HIS A 256 -9.54 6.72 25.90
CA HIS A 256 -8.19 6.92 25.38
C HIS A 256 -8.07 8.18 24.52
N ILE A 257 -9.14 8.59 23.84
CA ILE A 257 -9.14 9.79 22.98
C ILE A 257 -10.14 10.80 23.54
N CYS A 258 -9.63 11.83 24.24
CA CYS A 258 -10.45 12.81 24.94
C CYS A 258 -11.25 13.74 24.01
N GLY A 259 -10.85 13.89 22.75
CA GLY A 259 -11.52 14.76 21.79
C GLY A 259 -12.62 14.02 21.02
N ALA A 260 -13.89 14.27 21.33
CA ALA A 260 -15.03 13.63 20.64
C ALA A 260 -15.01 13.89 19.12
N GLY A 261 -14.60 15.09 18.69
CA GLY A 261 -14.42 15.41 17.27
C GLY A 261 -13.28 14.62 16.63
N VAL A 262 -12.12 14.56 17.30
CA VAL A 262 -10.94 13.80 16.84
C VAL A 262 -11.26 12.31 16.71
N LEU A 263 -11.90 11.73 17.73
CA LEU A 263 -12.32 10.32 17.70
C LEU A 263 -13.34 10.07 16.59
N GLY A 264 -14.30 10.98 16.40
CA GLY A 264 -15.29 10.88 15.33
C GLY A 264 -14.66 10.89 13.94
N GLU A 265 -13.76 11.83 13.67
CA GLU A 265 -13.01 11.88 12.41
C GLU A 265 -12.18 10.61 12.19
N MET A 266 -11.49 10.14 13.23
CA MET A 266 -10.72 8.88 13.17
C MET A 266 -11.63 7.71 12.80
N GLN A 267 -12.79 7.57 13.43
CA GLN A 267 -13.74 6.48 13.17
C GLN A 267 -14.33 6.53 11.75
N THR A 268 -14.42 7.71 11.15
CA THR A 268 -14.87 7.82 9.75
C THR A 268 -13.82 7.36 8.74
N SER A 269 -12.53 7.36 9.11
CA SER A 269 -11.42 6.98 8.25
C SER A 269 -11.44 5.48 7.88
N ASP A 270 -11.18 5.20 6.61
CA ASP A 270 -11.03 3.82 6.11
C ASP A 270 -9.89 3.06 6.81
N ARG A 271 -8.83 3.77 7.22
CA ARG A 271 -7.71 3.15 7.94
C ARG A 271 -8.14 2.64 9.32
N TYR A 272 -8.95 3.43 10.03
CA TYR A 272 -9.51 3.01 11.31
C TYR A 272 -10.46 1.82 11.14
N LYS A 273 -11.40 1.89 10.19
CA LYS A 273 -12.37 0.81 9.95
C LYS A 273 -11.70 -0.50 9.56
N ARG A 274 -10.64 -0.43 8.74
CA ARG A 274 -9.85 -1.60 8.36
C ARG A 274 -9.19 -2.23 9.58
N MET A 275 -8.49 -1.42 10.37
CA MET A 275 -7.89 -1.88 11.62
C MET A 275 -8.95 -2.51 12.52
N GLU A 276 -10.08 -1.84 12.73
CA GLU A 276 -11.11 -2.25 13.69
C GLU A 276 -11.68 -3.61 13.33
N ARG A 277 -11.97 -3.83 12.04
CA ARG A 277 -12.39 -5.14 11.54
C ARG A 277 -11.31 -6.18 11.82
N THR A 278 -10.06 -5.90 11.46
CA THR A 278 -8.96 -6.86 11.68
C THR A 278 -8.79 -7.21 13.14
N VAL A 279 -8.83 -6.25 14.06
CA VAL A 279 -8.69 -6.53 15.50
C VAL A 279 -9.88 -7.31 16.05
N ARG A 280 -11.11 -7.01 15.63
CA ARG A 280 -12.29 -7.80 16.04
C ARG A 280 -12.21 -9.23 15.54
N ASP A 281 -11.91 -9.43 14.26
CA ASP A 281 -11.69 -10.73 13.64
C ASP A 281 -10.62 -11.53 14.41
N GLU A 282 -9.54 -10.86 14.79
CA GLU A 282 -8.41 -11.42 15.54
C GLU A 282 -8.76 -11.81 16.98
N ILE A 283 -9.65 -11.06 17.65
CA ILE A 283 -10.16 -11.37 18.98
C ILE A 283 -11.11 -12.58 18.91
N ASP A 284 -12.04 -12.59 17.95
CA ASP A 284 -12.98 -13.70 17.75
C ASP A 284 -12.22 -15.00 17.45
N MET A 285 -11.16 -14.92 16.63
CA MET A 285 -10.25 -16.03 16.37
C MET A 285 -9.53 -16.53 17.64
N GLU A 286 -9.07 -15.65 18.53
CA GLU A 286 -8.40 -16.07 19.78
C GLU A 286 -9.39 -16.77 20.73
N GLU A 287 -10.61 -16.24 20.81
CA GLU A 287 -11.69 -16.81 21.60
C GLU A 287 -12.07 -18.20 21.09
N ASP A 288 -12.19 -18.37 19.77
CA ASP A 288 -12.43 -19.68 19.15
C ASP A 288 -11.29 -20.66 19.46
N VAL A 289 -10.04 -20.23 19.32
CA VAL A 289 -8.87 -21.05 19.66
C VAL A 289 -8.92 -21.47 21.14
N ARG A 290 -9.30 -20.58 22.05
CA ARG A 290 -9.45 -20.90 23.49
C ARG A 290 -10.53 -21.96 23.71
N ARG A 291 -11.71 -21.79 23.11
CA ARG A 291 -12.83 -22.74 23.22
C ARG A 291 -12.48 -24.11 22.63
N LEU A 292 -11.76 -24.13 21.51
CA LEU A 292 -11.26 -25.37 20.92
C LEU A 292 -10.31 -26.09 21.88
N HIS A 293 -9.40 -25.37 22.55
CA HIS A 293 -8.55 -25.94 23.58
C HIS A 293 -9.34 -26.49 24.78
N GLU A 294 -10.37 -25.77 25.25
CA GLU A 294 -11.26 -26.22 26.31
C GLU A 294 -12.01 -27.51 25.91
N ALA A 295 -12.38 -27.65 24.63
CA ALA A 295 -12.95 -28.87 24.04
C ALA A 295 -11.92 -29.97 23.72
N GLY A 296 -10.64 -29.79 24.09
CA GLY A 296 -9.56 -30.75 23.87
C GLY A 296 -9.00 -30.77 22.44
N VAL A 297 -9.45 -29.87 21.57
CA VAL A 297 -9.02 -29.71 20.19
C VAL A 297 -7.81 -28.77 20.15
N ASP A 298 -6.60 -29.34 20.22
CA ASP A 298 -5.33 -28.58 20.26
C ASP A 298 -4.55 -28.60 18.93
N ASN A 299 -4.97 -29.44 17.98
CA ASN A 299 -4.31 -29.61 16.70
C ASN A 299 -5.30 -29.92 15.55
N LEU A 300 -4.84 -29.81 14.30
CA LEU A 300 -5.61 -29.98 13.08
C LEU A 300 -6.22 -31.38 12.95
N LEU A 301 -5.53 -32.44 13.42
CA LEU A 301 -6.11 -33.79 13.41
C LEU A 301 -7.32 -33.87 14.34
N LYS A 302 -7.21 -33.28 15.53
CA LYS A 302 -8.34 -33.21 16.46
C LYS A 302 -9.47 -32.32 15.93
N TRP A 303 -9.16 -31.27 15.17
CA TRP A 303 -10.16 -30.45 14.49
C TRP A 303 -10.99 -31.27 13.49
N LEU A 304 -10.35 -32.11 12.69
CA LEU A 304 -11.02 -32.95 11.68
C LEU A 304 -12.02 -33.94 12.29
N VAL A 305 -11.72 -34.46 13.49
CA VAL A 305 -12.56 -35.42 14.20
C VAL A 305 -13.40 -34.76 15.30
N ALA A 306 -13.41 -33.42 15.38
CA ALA A 306 -14.18 -32.70 16.37
C ALA A 306 -15.68 -32.93 16.17
N ALA A 307 -16.43 -32.98 17.27
CA ALA A 307 -17.88 -33.13 17.22
C ALA A 307 -18.52 -31.95 16.47
N ALA A 308 -19.62 -32.22 15.75
CA ALA A 308 -20.34 -31.21 14.98
C ALA A 308 -20.79 -29.99 15.82
N GLU A 309 -21.08 -30.21 17.09
CA GLU A 309 -21.39 -29.13 18.04
C GLU A 309 -20.20 -28.20 18.26
N VAL A 310 -19.00 -28.76 18.43
CA VAL A 310 -17.76 -28.00 18.61
C VAL A 310 -17.44 -27.22 17.34
N THR A 311 -17.52 -27.84 16.16
CA THR A 311 -17.24 -27.15 14.90
C THR A 311 -18.28 -26.08 14.57
N ALA A 312 -19.56 -26.30 14.89
CA ALA A 312 -20.62 -25.31 14.69
C ALA A 312 -20.42 -24.04 15.55
N SER A 313 -19.80 -24.17 16.72
CA SER A 313 -19.55 -23.05 17.64
C SER A 313 -18.46 -22.07 17.21
N VAL A 314 -17.62 -22.45 16.23
CA VAL A 314 -16.48 -21.66 15.74
C VAL A 314 -16.93 -20.63 14.70
N HIS A 315 -16.35 -19.43 14.72
CA HIS A 315 -16.63 -18.40 13.72
C HIS A 315 -16.14 -18.81 12.32
N GLU A 316 -16.88 -18.39 11.29
CA GLU A 316 -16.58 -18.72 9.89
C GLU A 316 -15.18 -18.26 9.45
N ILE A 317 -14.67 -17.15 9.99
CA ILE A 317 -13.33 -16.68 9.70
C ILE A 317 -12.26 -17.66 10.18
N THR A 318 -12.42 -18.18 11.41
CA THR A 318 -11.51 -19.17 12.01
C THR A 318 -11.57 -20.49 11.26
N LYS A 319 -12.77 -20.97 10.90
CA LYS A 319 -12.97 -22.18 10.09
C LYS A 319 -12.19 -22.12 8.78
N ARG A 320 -12.34 -21.02 8.02
CA ARG A 320 -11.63 -20.82 6.76
C ARG A 320 -10.10 -20.96 6.89
N PHE A 321 -9.53 -20.46 7.98
CA PHE A 321 -8.09 -20.61 8.22
C PHE A 321 -7.70 -22.04 8.60
N LEU A 322 -8.51 -22.72 9.41
CA LEU A 322 -8.29 -24.13 9.77
C LEU A 322 -8.37 -25.04 8.54
N ASP A 323 -9.37 -24.85 7.68
CA ASP A 323 -9.55 -25.61 6.45
C ASP A 323 -8.41 -25.36 5.47
N ALA A 324 -8.01 -24.09 5.28
CA ALA A 324 -6.87 -23.75 4.44
C ALA A 324 -5.54 -24.33 4.96
N ALA A 325 -5.35 -24.37 6.28
CA ALA A 325 -4.17 -25.00 6.89
C ALA A 325 -4.17 -26.52 6.72
N PHE A 326 -5.36 -27.14 6.77
CA PHE A 326 -5.51 -28.57 6.49
C PHE A 326 -5.18 -28.91 5.04
N ASP A 327 -5.68 -28.13 4.07
CA ASP A 327 -5.36 -28.31 2.65
C ASP A 327 -3.86 -28.15 2.35
N GLU A 328 -3.22 -27.19 3.03
CA GLU A 328 -1.78 -26.95 2.96
C GLU A 328 -0.99 -28.15 3.52
N ALA A 329 -1.38 -28.67 4.68
CA ALA A 329 -0.76 -29.84 5.30
C ALA A 329 -0.93 -31.13 4.47
N ARG A 330 -2.06 -31.28 3.77
CA ARG A 330 -2.32 -32.41 2.87
C ARG A 330 -1.46 -32.37 1.60
N ASN A 331 -1.05 -31.18 1.16
CA ASN A 331 -0.31 -30.97 -0.10
C ASN A 331 0.98 -30.14 0.10
N PRO A 332 2.02 -30.69 0.75
CA PRO A 332 3.23 -29.95 1.11
C PRO A 332 4.05 -29.41 -0.09
N LYS A 333 3.75 -29.84 -1.33
CA LYS A 333 4.49 -29.51 -2.55
C LYS A 333 4.20 -28.12 -3.16
N LYS A 334 3.27 -27.33 -2.62
CA LYS A 334 2.94 -25.98 -3.15
C LYS A 334 3.59 -24.81 -2.40
N SER A 335 4.42 -25.05 -1.39
CA SER A 335 5.25 -23.98 -0.79
C SER A 335 6.36 -23.62 -1.78
N SER A 336 6.11 -22.59 -2.58
CA SER A 336 7.06 -21.98 -3.51
C SER A 336 8.47 -21.88 -2.92
N ALA A 337 9.44 -22.47 -3.62
CA ALA A 337 10.86 -22.25 -3.41
C ALA A 337 11.18 -20.74 -3.48
N PRO A 338 12.16 -20.25 -2.71
CA PRO A 338 12.52 -18.83 -2.72
C PRO A 338 13.02 -18.45 -4.11
N ARG A 339 12.46 -17.38 -4.68
CA ARG A 339 13.07 -16.62 -5.78
C ARG A 339 13.75 -15.39 -5.21
#